data_AF-A0A7C2UFF0-F1
#
_entry.id   AF-A0A7C2UFF0-F1
#
_cell.length_a   1.000
_cell.length_b   1.000
_cell.length_c   1.000
_cell.angle_alpha   90.00
_cell.angle_beta   90.00
_cell.angle_gamma   90.00
#
_symmetry.space_group_name_H-M   'P 1'
#
loop_
_entity.id
_entity.type
_entity.pdbx_description
1 polymer ?
#
loop_
_entity_poly.entity_id
_entity_poly.type
_entity_poly.pdbx_seq_one_letter_code
_entity_poly.pdbx_strand_id
1 'polypeptide(L)'
;MKSALLLILAATGLLGVGAAQAQSGADVVKSKCAACHDAEKKKVGPAFKDIAAKYKGDKNAEAGAVAKMKEGKGHPKVAASDDELKAAVKQVLSAK
;
A
#
# COMPACT_ATOMS: atom_id res chain seq x y z
N MET A 1 29.37 -21.66 46.53
CA MET A 1 28.53 -20.74 47.33
C MET A 1 28.15 -19.60 46.37
N LYS A 2 27.11 -19.72 45.53
CA LYS A 2 25.67 -19.60 45.85
C LYS A 2 25.32 -18.33 46.64
N SER A 3 25.61 -17.16 46.08
CA SER A 3 25.06 -15.90 46.59
C SER A 3 24.77 -14.94 45.44
N ALA A 4 23.48 -14.57 45.36
CA ALA A 4 22.90 -13.35 44.76
C ALA A 4 23.08 -13.19 43.24
N LEU A 5 22.08 -13.40 42.38
CA LEU A 5 20.76 -12.75 42.31
C LEU A 5 20.82 -11.22 42.47
N LEU A 6 21.02 -10.52 41.35
CA LEU A 6 20.53 -9.18 41.01
C LEU A 6 20.50 -9.12 39.46
N LEU A 7 19.45 -9.60 38.78
CA LEU A 7 18.28 -8.80 38.39
C LEU A 7 18.54 -7.30 38.40
N ILE A 8 18.84 -6.72 37.24
CA ILE A 8 18.10 -5.58 36.68
C ILE A 8 18.12 -5.70 35.15
N LEU A 9 16.92 -6.00 34.68
CA LEU A 9 16.44 -5.89 33.32
C LEU A 9 16.36 -4.39 32.97
N ALA A 10 17.29 -3.89 32.15
CA ALA A 10 17.23 -2.53 31.63
C ALA A 10 17.68 -2.49 30.16
N ALA A 11 17.03 -3.30 29.32
CA ALA A 11 16.92 -2.97 27.90
C ALA A 11 15.52 -2.35 27.70
N THR A 12 15.38 -1.12 28.17
CA THR A 12 14.28 -0.22 27.84
C THR A 12 14.43 0.18 26.36
N GLY A 13 14.22 -0.80 25.48
CA GLY A 13 14.07 -0.58 24.04
C GLY A 13 12.67 -0.02 23.82
N LEU A 14 12.56 1.28 24.06
CA LEU A 14 11.57 2.21 23.55
C LEU A 14 10.39 1.55 22.82
N LEU A 15 9.28 1.40 23.55
CA LEU A 15 7.95 1.25 22.96
C LEU A 15 7.75 2.46 22.03
N GLY A 16 7.93 2.24 20.73
CA GLY A 16 7.60 3.17 19.67
C GLY A 16 6.09 3.35 19.60
N VAL A 17 5.55 4.19 20.48
CA VAL A 17 4.18 4.69 20.37
C VAL A 17 4.11 5.61 19.14
N GLY A 18 3.44 5.15 18.09
CA GLY A 18 2.62 6.01 17.25
C GLY A 18 3.31 6.77 16.11
N ALA A 19 4.36 6.26 15.49
CA ALA A 19 4.58 6.59 14.09
C ALA A 19 3.49 5.87 13.30
N ALA A 20 2.55 6.59 12.70
CA ALA A 20 1.71 6.04 11.65
C ALA A 20 2.65 5.57 10.53
N GLN A 21 3.06 4.30 10.59
CA GLN A 21 4.03 3.75 9.68
C GLN A 21 3.32 3.65 8.33
N ALA A 22 3.69 4.53 7.39
CA ALA A 22 3.13 4.52 6.05
C ALA A 22 3.25 3.08 5.49
N GLN A 23 2.12 2.47 5.18
CA GLN A 23 2.09 1.11 4.65
C GLN A 23 2.80 1.08 3.29
N SER A 24 3.50 -0.02 3.00
CA SER A 24 4.10 -0.18 1.68
C SER A 24 3.02 -0.20 0.59
N GLY A 25 3.37 0.20 -0.64
CA GLY A 25 2.43 0.15 -1.76
C GLY A 25 1.85 -1.26 -1.98
N ALA A 26 2.64 -2.31 -1.72
CA ALA A 26 2.19 -3.69 -1.80
C ALA A 26 1.13 -4.04 -0.73
N ASP A 27 1.32 -3.56 0.51
CA ASP A 27 0.38 -3.77 1.60
C ASP A 27 -0.94 -3.04 1.35
N VAL A 28 -0.87 -1.82 0.83
CA VAL A 28 -2.06 -1.05 0.45
C VAL A 28 -2.81 -1.74 -0.69
N VAL A 29 -2.10 -2.21 -1.73
CA VAL A 29 -2.72 -2.98 -2.83
C VAL A 29 -3.42 -4.23 -2.30
N LYS A 30 -2.76 -4.98 -1.42
CA LYS A 30 -3.32 -6.20 -0.83
C LYS A 30 -4.55 -5.93 0.05
N SER A 31 -4.53 -4.85 0.82
CA SER A 31 -5.59 -4.53 1.80
C SER A 31 -6.76 -3.74 1.22
N LYS A 32 -6.53 -2.90 0.21
CA LYS A 32 -7.55 -1.97 -0.32
C LYS A 32 -7.99 -2.27 -1.76
N CYS A 33 -7.17 -2.96 -2.55
CA CYS A 33 -7.44 -3.15 -3.99
C CYS A 33 -7.82 -4.59 -4.35
N ALA A 34 -7.31 -5.58 -3.60
CA ALA A 34 -7.44 -7.02 -3.92
C ALA A 34 -8.88 -7.57 -3.89
N ALA A 35 -9.84 -6.84 -3.32
CA ALA A 35 -11.25 -7.20 -3.35
C ALA A 35 -11.86 -7.04 -4.75
N CYS A 36 -11.43 -6.02 -5.50
CA CYS A 36 -11.97 -5.72 -6.83
C CYS A 36 -10.99 -6.06 -7.96
N HIS A 37 -9.70 -6.14 -7.65
CA HIS A 37 -8.63 -6.40 -8.60
C HIS A 37 -7.83 -7.65 -8.23
N ASP A 38 -7.06 -8.14 -9.19
CA ASP A 38 -6.15 -9.26 -9.05
C ASP A 38 -4.87 -8.98 -9.85
N ALA A 39 -3.79 -9.70 -9.54
CA ALA A 39 -2.53 -9.54 -10.26
C ALA A 39 -2.66 -9.90 -11.74
N GLU A 40 -3.33 -11.02 -12.04
CA GLU A 40 -3.30 -11.62 -13.36
C GLU A 40 -4.67 -11.76 -14.01
N LYS A 41 -5.73 -11.87 -13.22
CA LYS A 41 -7.07 -12.15 -13.73
C LYS A 41 -7.95 -10.91 -13.61
N LYS A 42 -8.85 -10.74 -14.57
CA LYS A 42 -9.91 -9.74 -14.42
C LYS A 42 -10.87 -10.19 -13.30
N LYS A 43 -11.22 -9.27 -12.40
CA LYS A 43 -12.30 -9.44 -11.41
C LYS A 43 -13.39 -8.40 -11.70
N VAL A 44 -13.72 -7.55 -10.73
CA VAL A 44 -14.58 -6.37 -10.94
C VAL A 44 -13.83 -5.35 -11.79
N GLY A 45 -12.58 -5.09 -11.44
CA GLY A 45 -11.64 -4.31 -12.23
C GLY A 45 -10.71 -5.17 -13.09
N PRO A 46 -9.99 -4.54 -14.04
CA PRO A 46 -8.94 -5.21 -14.82
C PRO A 46 -7.80 -5.74 -13.94
N ALA A 47 -7.04 -6.71 -14.46
CA ALA A 47 -5.87 -7.22 -13.75
C ALA A 47 -4.80 -6.14 -13.62
N PHE A 48 -3.98 -6.19 -12.56
CA PHE A 48 -2.91 -5.22 -12.35
C PHE A 48 -1.90 -5.22 -13.50
N LYS A 49 -1.56 -6.40 -14.07
CA LYS A 49 -0.70 -6.48 -15.26
C LYS A 49 -1.29 -5.77 -16.48
N ASP A 50 -2.62 -5.85 -16.67
CA ASP A 50 -3.29 -5.20 -17.80
C ASP A 50 -3.31 -3.68 -17.62
N ILE A 51 -3.46 -3.21 -16.37
CA ILE A 51 -3.36 -1.80 -16.02
C ILE A 51 -1.94 -1.29 -16.30
N ALA A 52 -0.91 -2.00 -15.82
CA ALA A 52 0.49 -1.63 -16.05
C ALA A 52 0.83 -1.58 -17.54
N ALA A 53 0.40 -2.59 -18.31
CA ALA A 53 0.59 -2.63 -19.76
C ALA A 53 -0.11 -1.46 -20.47
N LYS A 54 -1.36 -1.16 -20.08
CA LYS A 54 -2.15 -0.06 -20.68
C LYS A 54 -1.50 1.30 -20.46
N TYR A 55 -0.92 1.54 -19.29
CA TYR A 55 -0.34 2.84 -18.91
C TYR A 55 1.19 2.90 -19.06
N LYS A 56 1.79 1.91 -19.72
CA LYS A 56 3.23 1.86 -19.92
C LYS A 56 3.72 3.11 -20.68
N GLY A 57 4.61 3.87 -20.05
CA GLY A 57 5.17 5.11 -20.61
C GLY A 57 4.31 6.35 -20.44
N ASP A 58 3.12 6.24 -19.82
CA ASP A 58 2.29 7.39 -19.49
C ASP A 58 2.75 8.03 -18.17
N LYS A 59 3.35 9.21 -18.28
CA LYS A 59 3.85 10.00 -17.13
C LYS A 59 2.73 10.55 -16.25
N ASN A 60 1.50 10.60 -16.75
CA ASN A 60 0.33 11.15 -16.04
C ASN A 60 -0.52 10.04 -15.40
N ALA A 61 -0.21 8.77 -15.61
CA ALA A 61 -1.01 7.64 -15.15
C ALA A 61 -1.18 7.62 -13.63
N GLU A 62 -0.12 7.90 -12.87
CA GLU A 62 -0.18 7.89 -11.40
C GLU A 62 -1.13 8.97 -10.88
N ALA A 63 -0.89 10.23 -11.26
CA ALA A 63 -1.70 11.37 -10.82
C ALA A 63 -3.17 11.23 -11.24
N GLY A 64 -3.41 10.79 -12.49
CA GLY A 64 -4.77 10.59 -12.99
C GLY A 64 -5.50 9.46 -12.29
N ALA A 65 -4.83 8.35 -11.96
CA ALA A 65 -5.44 7.25 -11.22
C ALA A 65 -5.78 7.66 -9.78
N VAL A 66 -4.85 8.34 -9.09
CA VAL A 66 -5.06 8.84 -7.72
C VAL A 66 -6.25 9.81 -7.68
N ALA A 67 -6.35 10.74 -8.63
CA ALA A 67 -7.47 11.68 -8.70
C ALA A 67 -8.82 10.96 -8.83
N LYS A 68 -8.93 10.00 -9.76
CA LYS A 68 -10.16 9.19 -9.96
C LYS A 68 -10.58 8.46 -8.69
N MET A 69 -9.63 7.90 -7.95
CA MET A 69 -9.86 7.20 -6.67
C MET A 69 -10.29 8.14 -5.54
N LYS A 70 -9.83 9.39 -5.53
CA LYS A 70 -10.26 10.39 -4.52
C LYS A 70 -11.64 10.95 -4.83
N GLU A 71 -11.91 11.22 -6.10
CA GLU A 71 -13.13 11.84 -6.58
C GLU A 71 -14.28 10.85 -6.77
N GLY A 72 -13.98 9.54 -6.83
CA GLY A 72 -14.98 8.51 -7.11
C GLY A 72 -15.47 8.51 -8.56
N LYS A 73 -14.69 9.06 -9.50
CA LYS A 73 -15.07 9.23 -10.91
C LYS A 73 -14.35 8.20 -11.78
N GLY A 74 -15.08 7.29 -12.40
CA GLY A 74 -14.51 6.20 -13.21
C GLY A 74 -13.76 5.13 -12.41
N HIS A 75 -13.70 5.26 -11.08
CA HIS A 75 -13.30 4.26 -10.11
C HIS A 75 -14.00 4.58 -8.79
N PRO A 76 -14.48 3.59 -8.00
CA PRO A 76 -15.05 3.86 -6.67
C PRO A 76 -14.11 4.67 -5.78
N LYS A 77 -14.67 5.50 -4.89
CA LYS A 77 -13.87 6.28 -3.95
C LYS A 77 -13.10 5.35 -3.01
N VAL A 78 -11.79 5.55 -2.89
CA VAL A 78 -10.93 4.77 -1.98
C VAL A 78 -10.61 5.64 -0.76
N ALA A 79 -10.96 5.14 0.42
CA ALA A 79 -10.60 5.77 1.69
C ALA A 79 -9.17 5.37 2.08
N ALA A 80 -8.20 6.18 1.66
CA ALA A 80 -6.79 6.09 2.02
C ALA A 80 -6.16 7.48 1.91
N SER A 81 -4.98 7.68 2.51
CA SER A 81 -4.20 8.91 2.33
C SER A 81 -3.65 9.02 0.90
N ASP A 82 -3.32 10.24 0.48
CA ASP A 82 -2.73 10.49 -0.85
C ASP A 82 -1.42 9.71 -1.05
N ASP A 83 -0.62 9.58 0.00
CA ASP A 83 0.67 8.88 -0.07
C ASP A 83 0.49 7.36 -0.23
N GLU A 84 -0.48 6.77 0.48
CA GLU A 84 -0.85 5.36 0.31
C GLU A 84 -1.39 5.08 -1.09
N LEU A 85 -2.24 5.97 -1.62
CA LEU A 85 -2.78 5.85 -2.98
C LEU A 85 -1.67 5.93 -4.02
N LYS A 86 -0.75 6.90 -3.92
CA LYS A 86 0.40 7.00 -4.82
C LYS A 86 1.29 5.78 -4.74
N ALA A 87 1.62 5.31 -3.54
CA ALA A 87 2.44 4.12 -3.34
C ALA A 87 1.79 2.87 -3.95
N ALA A 88 0.49 2.68 -3.75
CA ALA A 88 -0.28 1.58 -4.32
C ALA A 88 -0.33 1.65 -5.85
N VAL A 89 -0.63 2.83 -6.41
CA VAL A 89 -0.70 3.02 -7.86
C VAL A 89 0.65 2.78 -8.51
N LYS A 90 1.73 3.32 -7.92
CA LYS A 90 3.09 3.09 -8.40
C LYS A 90 3.45 1.60 -8.41
N GLN A 91 3.03 0.87 -7.38
CA GLN A 91 3.21 -0.58 -7.30
C GLN A 91 2.44 -1.30 -8.42
N VAL A 92 1.18 -0.92 -8.66
CA VAL A 92 0.36 -1.49 -9.75
C VAL A 92 0.93 -1.17 -11.12
N LEU A 93 1.37 0.06 -11.38
CA LEU A 93 1.98 0.46 -12.65
C LEU A 93 3.33 -0.22 -12.90
N SER A 94 3.97 -0.73 -11.86
CA SER A 94 5.20 -1.52 -11.94
C SER A 94 4.96 -3.03 -12.06
N ALA A 95 3.70 -3.49 -12.02
CA ALA A 95 3.38 -4.89 -12.23
C ALA A 95 3.77 -5.33 -13.65
N LYS A 96 4.30 -6.56 -13.76
CA LYS A 96 4.69 -7.15 -15.05
C LYS A 96 3.56 -8.01 -15.60
#